data_AF-K1TJX5-F1
#
_entry.id   AF-K1TJX5-F1
#
_cell.length_a   1.000
_cell.length_b   1.000
_cell.length_c   1.000
_cell.angle_alpha   90.00
_cell.angle_beta   90.00
_cell.angle_gamma   90.00
#
_symmetry.space_group_name_H-M   'P 1'
#
loop_
_entity.id
_entity.type
_entity.pdbx_description
1 polymer ?
#
loop_
_entity_poly.entity_id
_entity_poly.type
_entity_poly.pdbx_seq_one_letter_code
_entity_poly.pdbx_strand_id
1 'polypeptide(L)'
;MRKRNVHIQFWLDKKEAEALQKKVKKSGLSREAYLRHLVNGLEPQDAPPPDYYAMMRELHGIGNNLNQIAVKAHTLNVLDVQRYDEACR
;
A
#
# COMPACT_ATOMS: atom_id res chain seq x y z
N MET A 1 22.85 5.50 -17.16
CA MET A 1 22.91 6.98 -17.15
C MET A 1 22.15 7.51 -15.94
N ARG A 2 22.76 8.27 -15.03
CA ARG A 2 22.01 8.91 -13.93
C ARG A 2 21.13 10.02 -14.53
N LYS A 3 19.83 10.02 -14.24
CA LYS A 3 18.85 11.05 -14.67
C LYS A 3 18.77 12.26 -13.71
N ARG A 4 19.57 12.29 -12.65
CA ARG A 4 19.47 13.26 -11.55
C ARG A 4 20.81 13.96 -11.35
N ASN A 5 20.98 15.10 -12.01
CA ASN A 5 22.29 15.74 -12.19
C ASN A 5 22.41 17.10 -11.47
N VAL A 6 21.35 17.55 -10.81
CA VAL A 6 21.33 18.80 -10.03
C VAL A 6 21.50 18.46 -8.56
N HIS A 7 22.53 19.01 -7.92
CA HIS A 7 22.78 18.89 -6.49
C HIS A 7 22.30 20.14 -5.77
N ILE A 8 21.54 19.96 -4.69
CA ILE A 8 21.02 21.04 -3.85
C ILE A 8 21.49 20.77 -2.42
N GLN A 9 22.11 21.76 -1.79
CA GLN A 9 22.57 21.71 -0.40
C GLN A 9 21.99 22.90 0.36
N PHE A 10 21.48 22.64 1.55
CA PHE A 10 20.98 23.67 2.46
C PHE A 10 21.26 23.24 3.90
N TRP A 11 21.26 24.22 4.78
CA TRP A 11 21.42 24.04 6.22
C TRP A 11 20.04 24.06 6.87
N LEU A 12 19.84 23.18 7.83
CA LEU A 12 18.65 23.16 8.68
C LEU A 12 19.08 23.46 10.11
N ASP A 13 18.17 24.10 10.85
CA ASP A 13 18.31 24.10 12.29
C ASP A 13 18.07 22.70 12.87
N LYS A 14 18.38 22.54 14.17
CA LYS A 14 18.23 21.24 14.85
C LYS A 14 16.77 20.76 14.87
N LYS A 15 15.80 21.67 15.04
CA LYS A 15 14.36 21.33 15.12
C LYS A 15 13.81 20.91 13.77
N GLU A 16 14.21 21.59 12.71
CA GLU A 16 13.85 21.30 11.32
C GLU A 16 14.43 19.95 10.89
N ALA A 17 15.69 19.66 11.24
CA ALA A 17 16.32 18.38 10.98
C ALA A 17 15.59 17.23 11.69
N GLU A 18 15.23 17.41 12.97
CA GLU A 18 14.46 16.43 13.74
C GLU A 18 13.06 16.21 13.15
N ALA A 19 12.38 17.29 12.73
CA ALA A 19 11.05 17.22 12.11
C ALA A 19 11.10 16.47 10.78
N LEU A 20 12.08 16.78 9.92
CA LEU A 20 12.31 16.07 8.66
C LEU A 20 12.56 14.59 8.92
N GLN A 21 13.42 14.25 9.89
CA GLN A 21 13.74 12.85 10.17
C GLN A 21 12.54 12.06 10.70
N LYS A 22 11.67 12.68 11.51
CA LYS A 22 10.40 12.05 11.93
C LYS A 22 9.49 11.77 10.75
N LYS A 23 9.29 12.75 9.85
CA LYS A 23 8.44 12.58 8.66
C LYS A 23 8.98 11.50 7.71
N VAL A 24 10.29 11.49 7.49
CA VAL A 24 10.97 10.49 6.66
C VAL A 24 10.79 9.09 7.24
N LYS A 25 11.01 8.91 8.56
CA LYS A 25 10.80 7.62 9.24
C LYS A 25 9.36 7.12 9.09
N LYS A 26 8.37 7.99 9.26
CA LYS A 26 6.96 7.62 9.09
C LYS A 26 6.62 7.20 7.67
N SER A 27 7.15 7.91 6.67
CA SER A 27 6.89 7.59 5.25
C SER A 27 7.57 6.30 4.76
N GLY A 28 8.56 5.78 5.48
CA GLY A 28 9.37 4.64 5.01
C GLY A 28 10.29 4.95 3.82
N LEU A 29 10.41 6.21 3.40
CA LEU A 29 11.24 6.65 2.28
C LEU A 29 12.66 7.07 2.73
N SER A 30 13.59 7.18 1.78
CA SER A 30 14.85 7.91 2.01
C SER A 30 14.59 9.42 2.09
N ARG A 31 15.46 10.19 2.75
CA ARG A 31 15.34 11.67 2.83
C ARG A 31 15.19 12.30 1.46
N GLU A 32 15.99 11.86 0.50
CA GLU A 32 15.99 12.37 -0.87
C GLU A 32 14.74 11.93 -1.63
N ALA A 33 14.23 10.72 -1.38
CA ALA A 33 12.96 10.28 -1.95
C ALA A 33 11.78 11.07 -1.39
N TYR A 34 11.78 11.35 -0.09
CA TYR A 34 10.78 12.17 0.59
C TYR A 34 10.75 13.60 0.03
N LEU A 35 11.91 14.28 -0.03
CA LEU A 35 12.01 15.62 -0.59
C LEU A 35 11.60 15.67 -2.08
N ARG A 36 11.93 14.64 -2.86
CA ARG A 36 11.51 14.56 -4.27
C ARG A 36 10.00 14.46 -4.43
N HIS A 37 9.30 13.74 -3.54
CA HIS A 37 7.84 13.71 -3.56
C HIS A 37 7.26 15.09 -3.29
N LEU A 38 7.79 15.80 -2.28
CA LEU A 38 7.37 17.16 -1.97
C LEU A 38 7.60 18.14 -3.13
N VAL A 39 8.75 18.07 -3.81
CA VAL A 39 9.03 18.89 -5.00
C VAL A 39 8.04 18.60 -6.14
N ASN A 40 7.57 17.36 -6.25
CA ASN A 40 6.56 16.96 -7.24
C ASN A 40 5.11 17.25 -6.80
N GLY A 41 4.89 17.89 -5.65
CA GLY A 41 3.56 18.20 -5.12
C GLY A 41 2.82 16.99 -4.53
N LEU A 42 3.51 15.87 -4.32
CA LEU A 42 2.97 14.68 -3.68
C LEU A 42 3.35 14.68 -2.20
N GLU A 43 2.37 14.67 -1.30
CA GLU A 43 2.63 14.43 0.12
C GLU A 43 2.83 12.92 0.35
N PRO A 44 4.02 12.48 0.82
CA PRO A 44 4.25 11.08 1.11
C PRO A 44 3.29 10.59 2.19
N GLN A 45 2.51 9.55 1.89
CA GLN A 45 1.68 8.90 2.89
C GLN A 45 2.56 8.17 3.91
N ASP A 46 2.08 8.14 5.15
CA ASP A 46 2.70 7.35 6.21
C ASP A 46 2.66 5.86 5.81
N ALA A 47 3.73 5.14 6.12
CA ALA A 47 3.78 3.71 5.88
C ALA A 47 2.61 3.03 6.61
N PRO A 48 1.93 2.06 5.96
CA PRO A 48 0.85 1.35 6.62
C PRO A 48 1.40 0.67 7.88
N PRO A 49 0.63 0.66 8.98
CA PRO A 49 1.09 0.09 10.23
C PRO A 49 1.41 -1.42 10.05
N PRO A 50 2.32 -2.00 10.85
CA PRO A 50 2.80 -3.38 10.62
C PRO A 50 1.70 -4.44 10.62
N ASP A 51 0.62 -4.19 11.36
CA ASP A 51 -0.58 -5.01 11.45
C ASP A 51 -1.42 -5.00 10.15
N TYR A 52 -1.31 -3.96 9.32
CA TYR A 52 -1.98 -3.85 8.02
C TYR A 52 -1.71 -5.08 7.14
N TYR A 53 -0.45 -5.51 7.07
CA TYR A 53 -0.08 -6.68 6.27
C TYR A 53 -0.53 -8.01 6.90
N ALA A 54 -0.69 -8.07 8.22
CA ALA A 54 -1.28 -9.23 8.88
C ALA A 54 -2.78 -9.30 8.57
N MET A 55 -3.50 -8.18 8.73
CA MET A 55 -4.93 -8.08 8.42
C MET A 55 -5.23 -8.39 6.95
N MET A 56 -4.44 -7.87 6.01
CA MET A 56 -4.65 -8.14 4.57
C MET A 56 -4.45 -9.62 4.22
N ARG A 57 -3.53 -10.32 4.90
CA ARG A 57 -3.35 -11.77 4.73
C ARG A 57 -4.57 -12.54 5.23
N GLU A 58 -5.09 -12.19 6.40
CA GLU A 58 -6.32 -12.79 6.94
C GLU A 58 -7.51 -12.55 6.01
N LEU A 59 -7.69 -11.32 5.53
CA LEU A 59 -8.76 -10.98 4.60
C LEU A 59 -8.66 -11.77 3.29
N HIS A 60 -7.43 -11.93 2.76
CA HIS A 60 -7.18 -12.77 1.60
C HIS A 60 -7.51 -14.25 1.87
N GLY A 61 -7.18 -14.76 3.07
CA GLY A 61 -7.56 -16.10 3.50
C GLY A 61 -9.07 -16.31 3.56
N ILE A 62 -9.80 -15.34 4.13
CA ILE A 62 -11.28 -15.35 4.17
C ILE A 62 -11.84 -15.35 2.75
N GLY A 63 -11.35 -14.47 1.88
CA GLY A 63 -11.78 -14.40 0.48
C GLY A 63 -11.53 -15.71 -0.29
N ASN A 64 -10.38 -16.34 -0.09
CA ASN A 64 -10.08 -17.64 -0.69
C ASN A 64 -10.99 -18.75 -0.19
N ASN A 65 -11.30 -18.79 1.10
CA ASN A 65 -12.23 -19.78 1.66
C ASN A 65 -13.64 -19.58 1.12
N LEU A 66 -14.12 -18.33 1.03
CA LEU A 66 -15.41 -18.00 0.43
C LEU A 66 -15.46 -18.43 -1.03
N ASN A 67 -14.42 -18.14 -1.81
CA ASN A 67 -14.34 -18.55 -3.21
C ASN A 67 -14.39 -20.08 -3.36
N GLN A 68 -13.69 -20.83 -2.49
CA GLN A 68 -13.76 -22.30 -2.52
C GLN A 68 -15.15 -22.85 -2.18
N ILE A 69 -15.86 -22.24 -1.23
CA ILE A 69 -17.24 -22.63 -0.88
C ILE A 69 -18.17 -22.37 -2.06
N ALA A 70 -18.07 -21.19 -2.67
CA ALA A 70 -18.84 -20.79 -3.84
C ALA A 70 -18.63 -21.77 -5.01
N VAL A 71 -17.38 -22.07 -5.34
CA VAL A 71 -17.03 -23.03 -6.39
C VAL A 71 -17.60 -24.41 -6.06
N LYS A 72 -17.41 -24.94 -4.84
CA LYS A 72 -17.95 -26.26 -4.46
C LYS A 72 -19.47 -26.32 -4.55
N ALA A 73 -20.16 -25.27 -4.09
CA ALA A 73 -21.61 -25.20 -4.10
C ALA A 73 -22.17 -25.09 -5.54
N HIS A 74 -21.43 -24.43 -6.44
CA HIS A 74 -21.69 -24.44 -7.88
C HIS A 74 -21.49 -25.84 -8.48
N THR A 75 -20.36 -26.52 -8.21
CA THR A 75 -20.08 -27.88 -8.75
C THR A 75 -21.08 -28.93 -8.27
N LEU A 76 -21.57 -28.80 -7.04
CA LEU A 76 -22.54 -29.72 -6.44
C LEU A 76 -24.00 -29.39 -6.86
N ASN A 77 -24.21 -28.37 -7.71
CA ASN A 77 -25.51 -27.93 -8.21
C ASN A 77 -26.50 -27.55 -7.09
N VAL A 78 -25.99 -27.10 -5.94
CA VAL A 78 -26.78 -26.73 -4.75
C VAL A 78 -27.14 -25.23 -4.78
N LEU A 79 -26.58 -24.49 -5.74
CA LEU A 79 -26.86 -23.08 -5.99
C LEU A 79 -27.51 -22.89 -7.36
N ASP A 80 -28.30 -21.82 -7.49
CA ASP A 80 -28.82 -21.38 -8.78
C ASP A 80 -27.65 -20.92 -9.68
N VAL A 81 -27.30 -21.79 -10.63
CA VAL A 81 -26.13 -21.66 -11.51
C VAL A 81 -26.19 -20.39 -12.34
N GLN A 82 -27.38 -20.01 -12.84
CA GLN A 82 -27.54 -18.82 -13.67
C GLN A 82 -27.25 -17.55 -12.88
N ARG A 83 -27.77 -17.47 -11.65
CA ARG A 83 -27.56 -16.33 -10.76
C ARG A 83 -26.12 -16.23 -10.26
N TYR A 84 -25.43 -17.37 -10.12
CA TYR A 84 -24.01 -17.40 -9.74
C TYR A 84 -23.11 -16.90 -10.87
N ASP A 85 -23.31 -17.38 -12.10
CA ASP A 85 -22.53 -17.00 -13.27
C ASP A 85 -22.67 -15.51 -13.61
N GLU A 86 -23.85 -14.92 -13.39
CA GLU A 86 -24.08 -13.48 -13.53
C GLU A 86 -23.31 -12.63 -12.49
N ALA A 87 -23.12 -13.15 -11.27
CA ALA A 87 -22.46 -12.44 -10.18
C ALA A 87 -20.92 -12.54 -10.23
N CYS A 88 -20.38 -13.57 -10.89
CA CYS A 88 -18.94 -13.77 -11.07
C CYS A 88 -18.36 -13.11 -12.33
N ARG A 89 -19.19 -12.46 -13.15
CA ARG A 89 -18.81 -11.79 -14.39
C ARG A 89 -18.31 -10.36 -14.15
#